data_AF-A0A136KJU9-F1
#
_entry.id   AF-A0A136KJU9-F1
#
_cell.length_a   1.000
_cell.length_b   1.000
_cell.length_c   1.000
_cell.angle_alpha   90.00
_cell.angle_beta   90.00
_cell.angle_gamma   90.00
#
_symmetry.space_group_name_H-M   'P 1'
#
loop_
_entity.id
_entity.type
_entity.pdbx_description
1 polymer ?
#
loop_
_entity_poly.entity_id
_entity_poly.type
_entity_poly.pdbx_seq_one_letter_code
_entity_poly.pdbx_strand_id
1 'polypeptide(L)'
;MSRFLSFVKKHKFIVAGAVTLLIIGGLYYRNEKAKQAEQLRKSAQVERSTLKESIILSGEVKAKENTTLHFQTAGRLAGLKVREGDVVKKGQLVAFLDQRDLKKKAHQRTKMTIKLLVGTLIKQQMMLKTKQ
;
A
#
# COMPACT_ATOMS: atom_id res chain seq x y z
N MET A 1 -22.09 44.61 77.33
CA MET A 1 -21.24 45.00 76.18
C MET A 1 -20.35 46.25 76.45
N SER A 2 -20.01 46.61 77.70
CA SER A 2 -19.23 47.84 78.00
C SER A 2 -17.93 47.61 78.78
N ARG A 3 -17.60 46.36 79.15
CA ARG A 3 -16.33 46.01 79.85
C ARG A 3 -15.10 45.96 78.95
N PHE A 4 -15.29 45.93 77.63
CA PHE A 4 -14.18 45.94 76.67
C PHE A 4 -13.57 47.34 76.50
N LEU A 5 -14.36 48.41 76.54
CA LEU A 5 -13.89 49.77 76.22
C LEU A 5 -12.87 50.34 77.23
N SER A 6 -12.95 49.98 78.51
CA SER A 6 -12.03 50.46 79.54
C SER A 6 -10.67 49.74 79.52
N PHE A 7 -10.64 48.49 79.05
CA PHE A 7 -9.41 47.71 78.87
C PHE A 7 -8.59 48.24 77.69
N VAL A 8 -9.26 48.63 76.59
CA VAL A 8 -8.60 49.21 75.41
C VAL A 8 -7.87 50.52 75.74
N LYS A 9 -8.36 51.36 76.65
CA LYS A 9 -7.70 52.64 76.99
C LYS A 9 -6.43 52.50 77.84
N LYS A 10 -6.34 51.51 78.75
CA LYS A 10 -5.14 51.24 79.57
C LYS A 10 -4.09 50.38 78.85
N HIS A 11 -4.51 49.55 77.89
CA HIS A 11 -3.62 48.62 77.17
C HIS A 11 -3.66 48.84 75.65
N LYS A 12 -3.72 50.10 75.19
CA LYS A 12 -3.84 50.49 73.77
C LYS A 12 -2.81 49.82 72.86
N PHE A 13 -1.57 49.68 73.34
CA PHE A 13 -0.48 49.05 72.58
C PHE A 13 -0.66 47.54 72.43
N ILE A 14 -1.18 46.85 73.46
CA ILE A 14 -1.42 45.40 73.42
C ILE A 14 -2.57 45.08 72.47
N VAL A 15 -3.64 45.90 72.52
CA VAL A 15 -4.79 45.75 71.62
C VAL A 15 -4.40 46.08 70.18
N ALA A 16 -3.61 47.14 69.96
CA ALA A 16 -3.07 47.46 68.63
C ALA A 16 -2.23 46.30 68.08
N GLY A 17 -1.31 45.74 68.88
CA GLY A 17 -0.48 44.61 68.47
C GLY A 17 -1.30 43.37 68.10
N ALA A 18 -2.31 43.02 68.89
CA ALA A 18 -3.20 41.88 68.61
C ALA A 18 -4.02 42.08 67.32
N VAL A 19 -4.51 43.30 67.07
CA VAL A 19 -5.25 43.64 65.85
C VAL A 19 -4.31 43.59 64.64
N THR A 20 -3.09 44.10 64.75
CA THR A 20 -2.10 44.03 63.67
C THR A 20 -1.72 42.57 63.35
N LEU A 21 -1.55 41.72 64.37
CA LEU A 21 -1.29 40.29 64.22
C LEU A 21 -2.45 39.56 63.51
N LEU A 22 -3.70 39.88 63.86
CA LEU A 22 -4.89 39.33 63.21
C LEU A 22 -5.01 39.78 61.74
N ILE A 23 -4.68 41.04 61.44
CA ILE A 23 -4.71 41.57 60.08
C ILE A 23 -3.62 40.89 59.23
N ILE A 24 -2.40 40.76 59.75
CA ILE A 24 -1.29 40.11 59.05
C ILE A 24 -1.59 38.63 58.82
N GLY A 25 -2.08 37.91 59.83
CA GLY A 25 -2.47 36.50 59.71
C GLY A 25 -3.61 36.30 58.71
N GLY A 26 -4.61 37.20 58.71
CA GLY A 26 -5.71 37.18 57.74
C GLY A 26 -5.26 37.44 56.30
N LEU A 27 -4.34 38.40 56.10
CA LEU A 27 -3.76 38.69 54.78
C LEU A 27 -2.91 37.52 54.26
N TYR A 28 -2.13 36.89 55.13
CA TYR A 28 -1.31 35.73 54.78
C TYR A 28 -2.18 34.54 54.33
N TYR A 29 -3.24 34.22 55.09
CA TYR A 29 -4.14 33.11 54.78
C TYR A 29 -4.93 33.31 53.47
N ARG A 30 -5.27 34.57 53.15
CA ARG A 30 -5.92 34.90 51.87
C ARG A 30 -4.97 34.75 50.69
N ASN A 31 -3.71 35.14 50.85
CA ASN A 31 -2.71 35.06 49.79
C ASN A 31 -2.32 33.60 49.49
N GLU A 32 -2.26 32.76 50.52
CA GLU A 32 -1.96 31.33 50.40
C GLU A 32 -3.08 30.58 49.68
N LYS A 33 -4.36 30.86 50.01
CA LYS A 33 -5.52 30.29 49.30
C LYS A 33 -5.62 30.78 47.84
N ALA A 34 -5.25 32.02 47.56
CA ALA A 34 -5.25 32.55 46.20
C ALA A 34 -4.22 31.83 45.31
N LYS A 35 -3.00 31.62 45.82
CA LYS A 35 -1.95 30.87 45.11
C LYS A 35 -2.32 29.40 44.91
N GLN A 36 -2.96 28.78 45.90
CA GLN A 36 -3.38 27.39 45.82
C GLN A 36 -4.53 27.20 44.81
N ALA A 37 -5.46 28.16 44.73
CA ALA A 37 -6.52 28.17 43.72
C ALA A 37 -5.99 28.37 42.29
N GLU A 38 -4.88 29.09 42.13
CA GLU A 38 -4.19 29.30 40.85
C GLU A 38 -3.40 28.05 40.41
N GLN A 39 -2.72 27.37 41.35
CA GLN A 39 -2.03 26.10 41.07
C GLN A 39 -2.97 24.94 40.72
N LEU A 40 -4.21 24.94 41.22
CA LEU A 40 -5.23 23.95 40.88
C LEU A 40 -5.85 24.19 39.49
N ARG A 41 -5.63 25.36 38.88
CA ARG A 41 -6.04 25.68 37.51
C ARG A 41 -4.91 25.43 36.53
N LYS A 42 -4.41 24.18 36.48
CA LYS A 42 -3.54 23.74 35.38
C LYS A 42 -4.39 23.59 34.12
N SER A 43 -4.59 24.68 33.38
CA SER A 43 -5.20 24.63 32.06
C SER A 43 -4.18 24.09 31.06
N ALA A 44 -4.49 22.97 30.43
CA ALA A 44 -3.73 22.52 29.26
C ALA A 44 -4.18 23.33 28.04
N GLN A 45 -3.23 23.91 27.32
CA GLN A 45 -3.51 24.62 26.08
C GLN A 45 -3.83 23.58 25.00
N VAL A 46 -5.06 23.59 24.48
CA VAL A 46 -5.49 22.66 23.43
C VAL A 46 -5.12 23.23 22.07
N GLU A 47 -4.04 22.73 21.47
CA GLU A 47 -3.71 23.02 20.07
C GLU A 47 -4.51 22.10 19.14
N ARG A 48 -5.19 22.69 18.16
CA ARG A 48 -5.84 21.95 17.06
C ARG A 48 -4.76 21.43 16.11
N SER A 49 -4.33 20.19 16.33
CA SER A 49 -3.54 19.46 15.35
C SER A 49 -4.45 18.55 14.51
N THR A 50 -4.13 18.41 13.23
CA THR A 50 -4.83 17.48 12.34
C THR A 50 -4.38 16.05 12.67
N LEU A 51 -5.25 15.29 13.33
CA LEU A 51 -5.02 13.87 13.58
C LEU A 51 -5.06 13.12 12.24
N LYS A 52 -3.91 12.59 11.81
CA LYS A 52 -3.83 11.72 10.64
C LYS A 52 -4.06 10.29 11.09
N GLU A 53 -5.27 9.79 10.88
CA GLU A 53 -5.62 8.40 11.14
C GLU A 53 -5.06 7.55 9.98
N SER A 54 -3.95 6.84 10.21
CA SER A 54 -3.36 5.96 9.21
C SER A 54 -3.86 4.53 9.40
N ILE A 55 -4.64 4.03 8.45
CA ILE A 55 -5.06 2.63 8.41
C ILE A 55 -3.95 1.82 7.74
N ILE A 56 -3.34 0.89 8.48
CA ILE A 56 -2.31 -0.01 7.95
C ILE A 56 -3.02 -1.24 7.39
N LEU A 57 -3.13 -1.33 6.07
CA LEU A 57 -3.66 -2.51 5.39
C LEU A 57 -2.51 -3.44 5.03
N SER A 58 -2.58 -4.68 5.51
CA SER A 58 -1.70 -5.76 5.05
C SER A 58 -2.34 -6.45 3.84
N GLY A 59 -1.57 -6.64 2.78
CA GLY A 59 -2.02 -7.27 1.54
C GLY A 59 -0.92 -8.16 0.97
N GLU A 60 -1.31 -9.23 0.31
CA GLU A 60 -0.39 -10.15 -0.35
C GLU A 60 -0.15 -9.70 -1.79
N VAL A 61 1.12 -9.54 -2.18
CA VAL A 61 1.48 -9.23 -3.57
C VAL A 61 1.49 -10.52 -4.37
N LYS A 62 0.51 -10.69 -5.25
CA LYS A 62 0.43 -11.83 -6.19
C LYS A 62 0.83 -11.41 -7.59
N ALA A 63 1.46 -12.33 -8.32
CA ALA A 63 1.73 -12.13 -9.73
C ALA A 63 0.40 -11.92 -10.48
N LYS A 64 0.34 -10.86 -11.28
CA LYS A 64 -0.87 -10.49 -12.02
C LYS A 64 -1.35 -11.62 -12.94
N GLU A 65 -0.40 -12.31 -13.59
CA GLU A 65 -0.67 -13.44 -14.47
C GLU A 65 0.46 -14.46 -14.33
N ASN A 66 0.12 -15.74 -14.23
CA ASN A 66 1.07 -16.86 -14.27
C ASN A 66 0.63 -17.80 -15.39
N THR A 67 1.54 -18.12 -16.31
CA THR A 67 1.22 -18.98 -17.46
C THR A 67 2.34 -19.97 -17.76
N THR A 68 1.96 -21.20 -18.05
CA THR A 68 2.89 -22.25 -18.48
C THR A 68 3.03 -22.20 -20.00
N LEU A 69 4.26 -22.05 -20.48
CA LEU A 69 4.53 -22.01 -21.92
C LEU A 69 4.55 -23.45 -22.49
N HIS A 70 3.79 -23.65 -23.57
CA HIS A 70 3.74 -24.92 -24.30
C HIS A 70 4.04 -24.71 -25.78
N PHE A 71 4.65 -25.71 -26.42
CA PHE A 71 4.80 -25.72 -27.87
C PHE A 71 3.48 -26.03 -28.57
N GLN A 72 3.22 -25.36 -29.68
CA GLN A 72 2.00 -25.57 -30.48
C GLN A 72 1.98 -26.90 -31.24
N THR A 73 3.14 -27.53 -31.42
CA THR A 73 3.29 -28.79 -32.17
C THR A 73 4.21 -29.74 -31.41
N ALA A 74 3.97 -31.04 -31.56
CA ALA A 74 4.86 -32.07 -31.04
C ALA A 74 6.14 -32.13 -31.89
N GLY A 75 7.29 -32.16 -31.22
CA GLY A 75 8.60 -32.22 -31.87
C GLY A 75 9.73 -32.39 -30.87
N ARG A 76 10.93 -32.68 -31.36
CA ARG A 76 12.14 -32.76 -30.52
C ARG A 76 12.63 -31.37 -30.19
N LEU A 77 13.00 -31.13 -28.93
CA LEU A 77 13.61 -29.87 -28.51
C LEU A 77 14.99 -29.73 -29.19
N ALA A 78 15.22 -28.63 -29.90
CA ALA A 78 16.50 -28.36 -30.55
C ALA A 78 17.39 -27.43 -29.72
N GLY A 79 16.80 -26.56 -28.88
CA GLY A 79 17.58 -25.73 -27.97
C GLY A 79 16.74 -24.80 -27.09
N LEU A 80 17.35 -24.39 -25.99
CA LEU A 80 16.86 -23.40 -25.03
C LEU A 80 17.77 -22.17 -25.09
N LYS A 81 17.17 -20.97 -25.12
CA LYS A 81 17.87 -19.69 -25.26
C LYS A 81 17.80 -18.81 -24.01
N VAL A 82 17.19 -19.30 -22.94
CA VAL A 82 17.04 -18.60 -21.66
C VAL A 82 17.47 -19.51 -20.52
N ARG A 83 17.79 -18.91 -19.38
CA ARG A 83 18.11 -19.61 -18.13
C ARG A 83 17.01 -19.39 -17.10
N GLU A 84 17.02 -20.23 -16.08
CA GLU A 84 16.13 -20.05 -14.92
C GLU A 84 16.42 -18.71 -14.24
N GLY A 85 15.36 -17.94 -13.97
CA GLY A 85 15.44 -16.61 -13.38
C GLY A 85 15.58 -15.45 -14.39
N ASP A 86 15.72 -15.73 -15.69
CA ASP A 86 15.84 -14.67 -16.69
C ASP A 86 14.52 -13.91 -16.92
N VAL A 87 14.63 -12.58 -17.06
CA VAL A 87 13.50 -11.72 -17.45
C VAL A 87 13.35 -11.74 -18.98
N VAL A 88 12.20 -12.21 -19.46
CA VAL A 88 11.89 -12.30 -20.89
C VAL A 88 10.84 -11.29 -21.32
N LYS A 89 10.97 -10.76 -22.53
CA LYS A 89 10.00 -9.81 -23.12
C LYS A 89 9.00 -10.54 -24.03
N LYS A 90 7.83 -9.92 -24.26
CA LYS A 90 6.84 -10.44 -25.21
C LYS A 90 7.48 -10.61 -26.60
N GLY A 91 7.34 -11.80 -27.17
CA GLY A 91 7.88 -12.15 -28.49
C GLY A 91 9.34 -12.58 -28.49
N GLN A 92 10.01 -12.63 -27.34
CA GLN A 92 11.38 -13.14 -27.24
C GLN A 92 11.43 -14.65 -27.49
N LEU A 93 12.46 -15.09 -28.21
CA LEU A 93 12.70 -16.52 -28.43
C LEU A 93 13.22 -17.18 -27.15
N VAL A 94 12.38 -18.05 -26.57
CA VAL A 94 12.70 -18.79 -25.34
C VAL A 94 13.31 -20.16 -25.68
N ALA A 95 12.67 -20.91 -26.57
CA ALA A 95 13.08 -22.24 -26.99
C ALA A 95 12.59 -22.53 -28.42
N PHE A 96 13.22 -23.48 -29.09
CA PHE A 96 12.81 -23.89 -30.45
C PHE A 96 12.91 -25.41 -30.63
N LEU A 97 12.01 -25.93 -31.47
CA LEU A 97 11.97 -27.35 -31.85
C LEU A 97 12.79 -27.60 -33.12
N ASP A 98 13.22 -28.84 -33.31
CA ASP A 98 13.85 -29.29 -34.54
C ASP A 98 12.82 -29.32 -35.68
N GLN A 99 13.00 -28.43 -36.65
CA GLN A 99 12.08 -28.28 -37.77
C GLN A 99 12.43 -29.14 -38.99
N ARG A 100 13.51 -29.94 -38.96
CA ARG A 100 13.96 -30.70 -40.15
C ARG A 100 12.89 -31.68 -40.65
N ASP A 101 12.32 -32.45 -39.73
CA ASP A 101 11.29 -33.43 -40.06
C ASP A 101 9.97 -32.76 -40.47
N LEU A 102 9.60 -31.66 -39.78
CA LEU A 102 8.41 -30.87 -40.09
C LEU A 102 8.50 -30.24 -41.49
N LYS A 103 9.63 -29.60 -41.82
CA LYS A 103 9.86 -28.98 -43.13
C LYS A 103 9.83 -30.01 -44.25
N LYS A 104 10.48 -31.17 -44.06
CA LYS A 104 10.47 -32.26 -45.05
C LYS A 104 9.04 -32.76 -45.31
N LYS A 105 8.27 -33.06 -44.26
CA LYS A 105 6.88 -33.54 -44.38
C LYS A 105 5.98 -32.50 -45.03
N ALA A 106 6.07 -31.23 -44.62
CA ALA A 106 5.28 -30.16 -45.20
C ALA A 106 5.58 -29.97 -46.70
N HIS A 107 6.87 -29.88 -47.06
CA HIS A 107 7.27 -29.70 -48.45
C HIS A 107 6.84 -30.87 -49.35
N GLN A 108 7.02 -32.11 -48.88
CA GLN A 108 6.58 -33.30 -49.62
C GLN A 108 5.06 -33.32 -49.82
N ARG A 109 4.29 -33.01 -48.78
CA ARG A 109 2.83 -32.93 -48.86
C ARG A 109 2.39 -31.89 -49.89
N THR A 110 2.91 -30.66 -49.80
CA THR A 110 2.55 -29.59 -50.74
C THR A 110 2.89 -29.96 -52.19
N LYS A 111 4.09 -30.52 -52.42
CA LYS A 111 4.51 -30.98 -53.75
C LYS A 111 3.61 -32.09 -54.28
N MET A 112 3.24 -33.05 -53.44
CA MET A 112 2.36 -34.16 -53.81
C MET A 112 0.94 -33.64 -54.14
N THR A 113 0.37 -32.77 -53.31
CA THR A 113 -0.96 -32.19 -53.55
C THR A 113 -1.01 -31.40 -54.84
N ILE A 114 -0.02 -30.54 -55.11
CA ILE A 114 0.04 -29.78 -56.37
C ILE A 114 0.12 -30.75 -57.56
N LYS A 115 1.00 -31.77 -57.51
CA LYS A 115 1.14 -32.75 -58.59
C LYS A 115 -0.18 -33.49 -58.86
N LEU A 116 -0.87 -33.92 -57.82
CA LEU A 116 -2.16 -34.62 -57.93
C LEU A 116 -3.24 -33.69 -58.49
N LEU A 117 -3.34 -32.45 -58.00
CA LEU A 117 -4.31 -31.47 -58.48
C LEU A 117 -4.09 -31.12 -59.95
N VAL A 118 -2.84 -30.86 -60.35
CA VAL A 118 -2.48 -30.58 -61.74
C VAL A 118 -2.80 -31.78 -62.64
N GLY A 119 -2.42 -33.00 -62.23
CA GLY A 119 -2.77 -34.21 -62.98
C GLY A 119 -4.27 -34.42 -63.11
N THR A 120 -5.03 -34.12 -62.05
CA THR A 120 -6.51 -34.20 -62.06
C THR A 120 -7.10 -33.16 -63.01
N LEU A 121 -6.61 -31.92 -62.99
CA LEU A 121 -7.02 -30.85 -63.90
C LEU A 121 -6.72 -31.22 -65.35
N ILE A 122 -5.51 -31.69 -65.66
CA ILE A 122 -5.13 -32.11 -67.02
C ILE A 122 -6.06 -33.23 -67.50
N LYS A 123 -6.34 -34.22 -66.65
CA LYS A 123 -7.29 -35.30 -66.97
C LYS A 123 -8.71 -34.77 -67.24
N GLN A 124 -9.20 -33.83 -66.43
CA GLN A 124 -10.51 -33.20 -66.64
C GLN A 124 -10.56 -32.43 -67.97
N GLN A 125 -9.52 -31.64 -68.28
CA GLN A 125 -9.42 -30.90 -69.54
C GLN A 125 -9.39 -31.84 -70.75
N MET A 126 -8.63 -32.94 -70.67
CA MET A 126 -8.63 -33.95 -71.73
C MET A 126 -10.01 -34.57 -71.93
N MET A 127 -10.72 -34.96 -70.86
CA MET A 127 -12.07 -35.54 -70.96
C MET A 127 -13.11 -34.58 -71.55
N LEU A 128 -13.00 -33.28 -71.27
CA LEU A 128 -13.88 -32.27 -71.86
C LEU A 128 -13.63 -32.10 -73.37
N LYS A 129 -12.37 -32.23 -73.82
CA LYS A 129 -11.99 -32.11 -75.23
C LYS A 129 -12.34 -33.34 -76.06
N THR A 130 -12.53 -34.51 -75.45
CA THR A 130 -12.94 -35.77 -76.13
C THR A 130 -14.45 -35.91 -76.28
N LYS A 131 -15.25 -35.05 -75.63
CA LYS A 131 -16.73 -35.06 -75.69
C LYS A 131 -17.33 -34.05 -76.69
N GLN A 132 -16.51 -33.36 -77.46
CA GLN A 132 -16.90 -32.56 -78.63
C GLN A 132 -16.35 -33.21 -79.89
#